data_AF-A0A357ZH15-F1
#
_entry.id   AF-A0A357ZH15-F1
#
_cell.length_a   1.000
_cell.length_b   1.000
_cell.length_c   1.000
_cell.angle_alpha   90.00
_cell.angle_beta   90.00
_cell.angle_gamma   90.00
#
_symmetry.space_group_name_H-M   'P 1'
#
loop_
_entity.id
_entity.type
_entity.pdbx_description
1 polymer ?
#
loop_
_entity_poly.entity_id
_entity_poly.type
_entity_poly.pdbx_seq_one_letter_code
_entity_poly.pdbx_strand_id
1 'polypeptide(L)'
;MSQTYQETLKSLANKYIWWKTPDEAVAMPLRMIAQVMNIGNYADVQLLASLVGEEMLREVLRQAEAGWFNQRSWAYWHYRLGLSVVDCIPALPVRRFA
;
A
#
# COMPACT_ATOMS: atom_id res chain seq x y z
N MET A 1 -11.01 -7.90 15.39
CA MET A 1 -9.83 -8.23 14.56
C MET A 1 -9.03 -9.27 15.33
N SER A 2 -8.70 -10.42 14.75
CA SER A 2 -7.98 -11.50 15.44
C SER A 2 -6.52 -11.13 15.70
N GLN A 3 -5.93 -11.64 16.79
CA GLN A 3 -4.51 -11.45 17.16
C GLN A 3 -3.58 -11.67 15.95
N THR A 4 -3.86 -12.70 15.14
CA THR A 4 -3.10 -13.09 13.95
C THR A 4 -3.04 -12.02 12.86
N TYR A 5 -4.11 -11.23 12.69
CA TYR A 5 -4.14 -10.14 11.71
C TYR A 5 -3.10 -9.07 12.05
N GLN A 6 -3.07 -8.67 13.32
CA GLN A 6 -2.18 -7.62 13.79
C GLN A 6 -0.72 -8.09 13.80
N GLU A 7 -0.47 -9.34 14.15
CA GLU A 7 0.88 -9.93 14.08
C GLU A 7 1.42 -9.99 12.64
N THR A 8 0.57 -10.38 11.69
CA THR A 8 0.96 -10.42 10.27
C THR A 8 1.31 -9.03 9.75
N LEU A 9 0.49 -8.02 10.08
CA LEU A 9 0.80 -6.63 9.73
C LEU A 9 2.09 -6.14 10.38
N LYS A 10 2.34 -6.47 11.65
CA LYS A 10 3.60 -6.12 12.33
C LYS A 10 4.81 -6.78 11.68
N SER A 11 4.69 -8.03 11.25
CA SER A 11 5.75 -8.75 10.53
C SER A 11 6.09 -8.07 9.19
N LEU A 12 5.05 -7.74 8.40
CA LEU A 12 5.23 -7.01 7.14
C LEU A 12 5.80 -5.59 7.37
N ALA A 13 5.33 -4.90 8.41
CA ALA A 13 5.83 -3.58 8.78
C ALA A 13 7.32 -3.62 9.13
N ASN A 14 7.75 -4.61 9.93
CA ASN A 14 9.15 -4.79 10.28
C ASN A 14 10.04 -5.00 9.05
N LYS A 15 9.53 -5.68 8.02
CA LYS A 15 10.26 -5.97 6.78
C LYS A 15 10.37 -4.77 5.84
N TYR A 16 9.32 -3.95 5.75
CA TYR A 16 9.19 -2.93 4.70
C TYR A 16 9.30 -1.48 5.18
N ILE A 17 9.26 -1.25 6.49
CA ILE A 17 9.34 0.07 7.12
C ILE A 17 10.49 0.05 8.14
N TRP A 18 11.70 0.36 7.69
CA TRP A 18 12.91 0.35 8.53
C TRP A 18 13.12 1.63 9.35
N TRP A 19 12.31 2.67 9.12
CA TRP A 19 12.43 3.98 9.78
C TRP A 19 11.40 4.21 10.89
N LYS A 20 10.59 3.20 11.23
CA LYS A 20 9.63 3.21 12.35
C LYS A 20 9.61 1.85 13.04
N THR A 21 9.15 1.81 14.28
CA THR A 21 8.83 0.53 14.92
C THR A 21 7.61 -0.13 14.26
N PRO A 22 7.47 -1.47 14.33
CA PRO A 22 6.29 -2.14 13.78
C PRO A 22 4.97 -1.65 14.38
N ASP A 23 4.98 -1.23 15.65
CA ASP A 23 3.78 -0.71 16.34
C ASP A 23 3.37 0.67 15.81
N GLU A 24 4.32 1.58 15.63
CA GLU A 24 4.07 2.88 14.98
C GLU A 24 3.62 2.73 13.53
N ALA A 25 4.18 1.75 12.81
CA ALA A 25 3.84 1.51 11.42
C ALA A 25 2.39 1.02 11.27
N VAL A 26 1.94 0.09 12.12
CA VAL A 26 0.54 -0.40 12.07
C VAL A 26 -0.46 0.65 12.56
N ALA A 27 -0.03 1.64 13.35
CA ALA A 27 -0.84 2.81 13.70
C ALA A 27 -1.10 3.73 12.49
N MET A 28 -0.34 3.58 11.40
CA MET A 28 -0.52 4.30 10.13
C MET A 28 -0.88 3.31 9.00
N PRO A 29 -2.05 2.66 9.04
CA PRO A 29 -2.35 1.48 8.21
C PRO A 29 -2.29 1.78 6.71
N LEU A 30 -2.81 2.92 6.25
CA LEU A 30 -2.78 3.29 4.83
C LEU A 30 -1.35 3.42 4.30
N ARG A 31 -0.49 4.12 5.05
CA ARG A 31 0.92 4.30 4.69
C ARG A 31 1.67 2.96 4.68
N MET A 32 1.38 2.12 5.66
CA MET A 32 2.02 0.81 5.77
C MET A 32 1.62 -0.13 4.62
N ILE A 33 0.32 -0.18 4.30
CA ILE A 33 -0.18 -0.97 3.17
C ILE A 33 0.40 -0.43 1.86
N ALA A 34 0.42 0.90 1.67
CA ALA A 34 1.04 1.53 0.50
C ALA A 34 2.50 1.13 0.33
N GLN A 35 3.25 1.03 1.43
CA GLN A 35 4.65 0.65 1.40
C GLN A 35 4.84 -0.77 0.86
N VAL A 36 4.06 -1.74 1.36
CA VAL A 36 4.12 -3.12 0.85
C VAL A 36 3.59 -3.20 -0.59
N MET A 37 2.54 -2.44 -0.93
CA MET A 37 2.06 -2.34 -2.31
C MET A 37 3.14 -1.77 -3.25
N ASN A 38 4.01 -0.89 -2.77
CA ASN A 38 5.02 -0.22 -3.58
C ASN A 38 6.29 -1.06 -3.78
N ILE A 39 6.80 -1.69 -2.72
CA ILE A 39 8.10 -2.40 -2.72
C ILE A 39 8.05 -3.85 -2.25
N GLY A 40 6.85 -4.36 -1.96
CA GLY A 40 6.63 -5.73 -1.53
C GLY A 40 7.02 -6.75 -2.61
N ASN A 41 7.51 -7.92 -2.18
CA ASN A 41 7.66 -9.04 -3.11
C ASN A 41 6.28 -9.67 -3.37
N TYR A 42 6.21 -10.57 -4.35
CA TYR A 42 4.96 -11.19 -4.76
C TYR A 42 4.23 -11.89 -3.60
N ALA A 43 4.93 -12.71 -2.80
CA ALA A 43 4.32 -13.46 -1.71
C ALA A 43 3.74 -12.54 -0.63
N ASP A 44 4.49 -11.51 -0.22
CA ASP A 44 4.05 -10.55 0.79
C ASP A 44 2.90 -9.67 0.30
N VAL A 45 2.91 -9.30 -0.99
CA VAL A 45 1.81 -8.56 -1.62
C VAL A 45 0.54 -9.42 -1.72
N GLN A 46 0.65 -10.69 -2.07
CA GLN A 46 -0.49 -11.61 -2.12
C GLN A 46 -1.07 -11.85 -0.71
N LEU A 47 -0.20 -12.06 0.27
CA LEU A 47 -0.59 -12.20 1.67
C LEU A 47 -1.33 -10.95 2.15
N LEU A 48 -0.75 -9.76 1.94
CA LEU A 48 -1.37 -8.50 2.34
C LEU A 48 -2.71 -8.29 1.65
N ALA A 49 -2.79 -8.49 0.32
CA ALA A 49 -4.02 -8.31 -0.44
C ALA A 49 -5.14 -9.25 0.04
N SER A 50 -4.80 -10.50 0.37
CA SER A 50 -5.75 -11.46 0.93
C SER A 50 -6.20 -11.07 2.34
N LEU A 51 -5.32 -10.41 3.11
CA LEU A 51 -5.57 -9.99 4.48
C LEU A 51 -6.45 -8.75 4.57
N VAL A 52 -6.20 -7.73 3.75
CA VAL A 52 -6.90 -6.42 3.82
C VAL A 52 -8.04 -6.29 2.83
N GLY A 53 -8.09 -7.13 1.81
CA GLY A 53 -9.09 -7.09 0.74
C GLY A 53 -8.87 -5.95 -0.25
N GLU A 54 -9.49 -6.07 -1.43
CA GLU A 54 -9.28 -5.12 -2.53
C GLU A 54 -9.81 -3.72 -2.24
N GLU A 55 -10.91 -3.59 -1.49
CA GLU A 55 -11.49 -2.29 -1.13
C GLU A 55 -10.49 -1.43 -0.34
N MET A 56 -9.75 -2.04 0.58
CA MET A 56 -8.71 -1.33 1.33
C MET A 56 -7.55 -0.91 0.43
N LEU A 57 -7.18 -1.73 -0.56
CA LEU A 57 -6.15 -1.37 -1.53
C LEU A 57 -6.58 -0.21 -2.44
N ARG A 58 -7.85 -0.17 -2.84
CA ARG A 58 -8.44 0.96 -3.58
C ARG A 58 -8.41 2.24 -2.74
N GLU A 59 -8.76 2.14 -1.45
CA GLU A 59 -8.73 3.28 -0.54
C GLU A 59 -7.31 3.81 -0.33
N VAL A 60 -6.31 2.94 -0.26
CA VAL A 60 -4.89 3.35 -0.20
C VAL A 60 -4.48 4.15 -1.42
N LEU A 61 -4.88 3.75 -2.63
CA LEU A 61 -4.59 4.53 -3.84
C LEU A 61 -5.31 5.87 -3.83
N ARG A 62 -6.55 5.91 -3.34
CA ARG A 62 -7.35 7.14 -3.25
C ARG A 62 -6.74 8.16 -2.28
N GLN A 63 -6.21 7.68 -1.16
CA GLN A 63 -5.59 8.51 -0.13
C GLN A 63 -4.06 8.64 -0.27
N ALA A 64 -3.49 8.12 -1.37
CA ALA A 64 -2.05 8.11 -1.55
C ALA A 64 -1.47 9.53 -1.57
N GLU A 65 -0.45 9.77 -0.75
CA GLU A 65 0.30 11.03 -0.79
C GLU A 65 1.53 10.95 -1.70
N ALA A 66 2.07 12.12 -2.01
CA ALA A 66 3.26 12.24 -2.83
C ALA A 66 4.46 11.47 -2.25
N GLY A 67 5.06 10.62 -3.08
CA GLY A 67 6.18 9.75 -2.69
C GLY A 67 5.76 8.42 -2.07
N TRP A 68 4.47 8.11 -1.97
CA TRP A 68 4.04 6.80 -1.49
C TRP A 68 4.29 5.68 -2.49
N PHE A 69 4.09 5.98 -3.77
CA PHE A 69 4.25 5.05 -4.88
C PHE A 69 5.28 5.54 -5.88
N ASN A 70 6.00 4.60 -6.48
CA ASN A 70 6.69 4.84 -7.75
C ASN A 70 5.70 4.68 -8.93
N GLN A 71 6.11 5.11 -10.12
CA GLN A 71 5.27 5.06 -11.32
C GLN A 71 4.84 3.64 -11.71
N ARG A 72 5.72 2.64 -11.55
CA ARG A 72 5.45 1.25 -11.91
C ARG A 72 4.37 0.65 -11.02
N SER A 73 4.51 0.77 -9.70
CA SER A 73 3.56 0.23 -8.73
C SER A 73 2.22 0.95 -8.83
N TRP A 74 2.24 2.27 -9.04
CA TRP A 74 1.01 3.05 -9.28
C TRP A 74 0.22 2.54 -10.49
N ALA A 75 0.86 2.42 -11.65
CA ALA A 75 0.22 1.90 -12.86
C ALA A 75 -0.29 0.46 -12.68
N TYR A 76 0.54 -0.41 -12.08
CA TYR A 76 0.17 -1.80 -11.84
C TYR A 76 -1.09 -1.93 -10.97
N TRP A 77 -1.18 -1.19 -9.86
CA TRP A 77 -2.31 -1.31 -8.95
C TRP A 77 -3.59 -0.68 -9.50
N HIS A 78 -3.47 0.42 -10.25
CA HIS A 78 -4.61 1.00 -10.98
C HIS A 78 -5.18 0.01 -12.00
N TYR A 79 -4.31 -0.70 -12.73
CA TYR A 79 -4.72 -1.75 -13.66
C TYR A 79 -5.30 -2.97 -12.94
N ARG A 80 -4.58 -3.53 -11.96
CA ARG A 80 -4.97 -4.75 -11.22
C ARG A 80 -6.33 -4.62 -10.56
N LEU A 81 -6.64 -3.45 -10.00
CA LEU A 81 -7.89 -3.21 -9.24
C LEU A 81 -9.04 -2.72 -10.12
N GLY A 82 -8.85 -2.64 -11.44
CA GLY A 82 -9.86 -2.18 -12.39
C GLY A 82 -10.20 -0.69 -12.30
N LEU A 83 -9.30 0.12 -11.74
CA LEU A 83 -9.51 1.56 -11.56
C LEU A 83 -9.15 2.37 -12.82
N SER A 84 -8.41 1.78 -13.76
CA SER A 84 -7.98 2.43 -14.99
C SER A 84 -7.81 1.41 -16.10
N VAL A 85 -8.20 1.78 -17.32
CA VAL A 85 -7.82 1.05 -18.53
C VAL A 85 -6.36 1.36 -18.89
N VAL A 86 -5.73 0.47 -19.65
CA VAL A 86 -4.38 0.67 -20.19
C VAL A 86 -4.35 2.03 -20.92
N ASP A 87 -3.29 2.81 -20.70
CA ASP A 87 -3.10 4.21 -21.18
C ASP A 87 -3.96 5.31 -20.52
N CYS A 88 -4.82 4.99 -19.54
CA CYS A 88 -5.61 5.99 -18.79
C CYS A 88 -5.29 5.97 -17.28
N ILE A 89 -4.00 5.93 -16.93
CA ILE A 89 -3.55 5.91 -15.53
C ILE A 89 -3.52 7.35 -14.99
N PRO A 90 -4.14 7.65 -13.83
CA PRO A 90 -4.09 8.99 -13.25
C PRO A 90 -2.66 9.39 -12.93
N ALA A 91 -2.39 10.71 -12.94
CA ALA A 91 -1.10 11.22 -12.52
C ALA A 91 -0.82 10.87 -11.05
N LEU A 92 0.46 10.63 -10.73
CA LEU A 92 0.89 10.43 -9.35
C LEU A 92 0.54 11.66 -8.48
N PRO A 93 0.20 11.46 -7.20
CA PRO A 93 0.03 12.56 -6.26
C PRO A 93 1.31 13.41 -6.19
N VAL A 94 1.15 14.72 -6.34
CA VAL A 94 2.24 15.71 -6.21
C VAL A 94 2.05 16.52 -4.95
N ARG A 95 3.15 16.89 -4.28
CA ARG A 95 3.09 17.79 -3.12
C ARG A 95 2.57 19.15 -3.60
N ARG A 96 1.50 19.64 -2.98
CA ARG A 96 1.00 21.00 -3.20
C ARG A 96 1.55 21.89 -2.08
N PHE A 97 2.35 22.88 -2.44
CA PHE A 97 2.71 23.96 -1.54
C PHE A 97 1.66 25.05 -1.73
N ALA A 98 0.88 25.33 -0.68
CA ALA A 98 -0.07 26.43 -0.64
C ALA A 98 0.65 27.73 -0.26
#